data_AF-A0A1I0EXM4-F1
#
_entry.id   AF-A0A1I0EXM4-F1
#
_cell.length_a   1.000
_cell.length_b   1.000
_cell.length_c   1.000
_cell.angle_alpha   90.00
_cell.angle_beta   90.00
_cell.angle_gamma   90.00
#
_symmetry.space_group_name_H-M   'P 1'
#
loop_
_entity.id
_entity.type
_entity.pdbx_description
1 polymer ?
#
loop_
_entity_poly.entity_id
_entity_poly.type
_entity_poly.pdbx_seq_one_letter_code
_entity_poly.pdbx_strand_id
1 'polypeptide(L)'
;MDKQDMTVRELVNAAIKFRDERDWKQFHNPKDLAISLSLEASELLENFQWKDSETSIKENQKNIHEELADVVIYSLMLSDMLDVDLNDIVLDKLEKNAKKYPVDKAKGNWKKYTDL
;
A
#
# COMPACT_ATOMS: atom_id res chain seq x y z
N MET A 1 -9.30 22.38 1.72
CA MET A 1 -9.68 21.20 0.91
C MET A 1 -10.21 20.18 1.88
N ASP A 2 -11.40 19.63 1.62
CA ASP A 2 -11.94 18.58 2.48
C ASP A 2 -11.08 17.31 2.33
N LYS A 3 -10.88 16.54 3.41
CA LYS A 3 -10.04 15.32 3.33
C LYS A 3 -10.61 14.29 2.36
N GLN A 4 -11.90 14.41 2.05
CA GLN A 4 -12.66 13.50 1.19
C GLN A 4 -12.34 13.65 -0.31
N ASP A 5 -11.68 14.74 -0.72
CA ASP A 5 -11.38 15.05 -2.13
C ASP A 5 -9.88 14.99 -2.48
N MET A 6 -9.02 14.49 -1.57
CA MET A 6 -7.59 14.39 -1.86
C MET A 6 -7.30 13.32 -2.92
N THR A 7 -6.58 13.71 -3.95
CA THR A 7 -6.03 12.83 -4.97
C THR A 7 -4.80 12.07 -4.46
N VAL A 8 -4.46 10.95 -5.10
CA VAL A 8 -3.22 10.20 -4.82
C VAL A 8 -1.99 11.10 -4.95
N ARG A 9 -1.97 11.99 -5.96
CA ARG A 9 -0.88 12.94 -6.16
C ARG A 9 -0.71 13.91 -5.00
N GLU A 10 -1.81 14.35 -4.40
CA GLU A 10 -1.77 15.22 -3.21
C GLU A 10 -1.29 14.46 -1.97
N LEU A 11 -1.62 13.17 -1.84
CA LEU A 11 -1.07 12.32 -0.79
C LEU A 11 0.44 12.09 -0.96
N VAL A 12 0.91 11.83 -2.19
CA VAL A 12 2.35 11.76 -2.50
C VAL A 12 3.04 13.05 -2.08
N ASN A 13 2.52 14.21 -2.47
CA ASN A 13 3.08 15.51 -2.11
C ASN A 13 3.09 15.74 -0.60
N ALA A 14 2.04 15.34 0.12
CA ALA A 14 1.97 15.45 1.57
C ALA A 14 3.05 14.58 2.27
N ALA A 15 3.23 13.34 1.81
CA ALA A 15 4.27 12.44 2.33
C ALA A 15 5.68 12.99 2.05
N ILE A 16 5.94 13.44 0.82
CA ILE A 16 7.22 14.07 0.45
C ILE A 16 7.50 15.29 1.31
N LYS A 17 6.51 16.18 1.47
CA LYS A 17 6.66 17.38 2.31
C LYS A 17 7.02 17.00 3.75
N PHE A 18 6.33 16.01 4.33
CA PHE A 18 6.62 15.52 5.68
C PHE A 18 8.06 15.00 5.83
N ARG A 19 8.54 14.21 4.83
CA ARG A 19 9.92 13.72 4.76
C ARG A 19 10.93 14.86 4.67
N ASP A 20 10.70 15.79 3.76
CA ASP A 20 11.66 16.85 3.42
C ASP A 20 11.75 17.91 4.52
N GLU A 21 10.65 18.21 5.22
CA GLU A 21 10.64 19.08 6.41
C GLU A 21 11.55 18.56 7.55
N ARG A 22 11.89 17.28 7.53
CA ARG A 22 12.77 16.63 8.50
C ARG A 22 14.16 16.33 7.95
N ASP A 23 14.45 16.77 6.71
CA ASP A 23 15.68 16.46 5.99
C ASP A 23 15.92 14.94 5.85
N TRP A 24 14.85 14.13 5.84
CA TRP A 24 14.96 12.66 5.81
C TRP A 24 15.19 12.08 4.42
N LYS A 25 15.13 12.91 3.37
CA LYS A 25 15.41 12.46 2.00
C LYS A 25 16.77 11.76 1.87
N GLN A 26 17.76 12.17 2.66
CA GLN A 26 19.10 11.55 2.69
C GLN A 26 19.11 10.08 3.16
N PHE A 27 18.08 9.64 3.89
CA PHE A 27 17.94 8.26 4.38
C PHE A 27 16.96 7.43 3.54
N HIS A 28 16.21 8.06 2.64
CA HIS A 28 15.11 7.43 1.89
C HIS A 28 15.51 7.12 0.45
N ASN A 29 16.50 6.25 0.24
CA ASN A 29 16.75 5.67 -1.10
C ASN A 29 15.73 4.54 -1.39
N PRO A 30 15.56 4.12 -2.67
CA PRO A 30 14.55 3.12 -3.03
C PRO A 30 14.68 1.79 -2.28
N LYS A 31 15.90 1.34 -1.98
CA LYS A 31 16.14 0.09 -1.25
C LYS A 31 15.67 0.22 0.20
N ASP A 32 16.02 1.31 0.87
CA ASP A 32 15.66 1.51 2.28
C ASP A 32 14.15 1.77 2.44
N LEU A 33 13.52 2.51 1.52
CA LEU A 33 12.05 2.68 1.51
C LEU A 33 11.31 1.35 1.28
N ALA A 34 11.82 0.48 0.41
CA ALA A 34 11.24 -0.85 0.19
C ALA A 34 11.38 -1.75 1.44
N ILE A 35 12.48 -1.61 2.18
CA ILE A 35 12.66 -2.27 3.47
C ILE A 35 11.62 -1.76 4.47
N SER A 36 11.50 -0.44 4.66
CA SER A 36 10.51 0.15 5.56
C SER A 36 9.09 -0.31 5.22
N LEU A 37 8.68 -0.25 3.95
CA LEU A 37 7.39 -0.76 3.49
C LEU A 37 7.16 -2.22 3.93
N SER A 38 8.17 -3.09 3.78
CA SER A 38 8.08 -4.48 4.20
C SER A 38 7.99 -4.67 5.72
N LEU A 39 8.61 -3.79 6.49
CA LEU A 39 8.52 -3.81 7.95
C LEU A 39 7.09 -3.44 8.39
N GLU A 40 6.53 -2.34 7.89
CA GLU A 40 5.15 -1.93 8.24
C GLU A 40 4.11 -2.94 7.77
N ALA A 41 4.35 -3.61 6.63
CA ALA A 41 3.50 -4.69 6.17
C ALA A 41 3.54 -5.90 7.13
N SER A 42 4.67 -6.10 7.81
CA SER A 42 4.82 -7.14 8.84
C SER A 42 4.14 -6.71 10.15
N GLU A 43 4.28 -5.45 10.57
CA GLU A 43 3.55 -4.89 11.72
C GLU A 43 2.03 -4.98 11.51
N LEU A 44 1.55 -4.65 10.30
CA LEU A 44 0.16 -4.86 9.91
C LEU A 44 -0.26 -6.32 10.08
N LEU A 45 0.58 -7.27 9.63
CA LEU A 45 0.30 -8.70 9.74
C LEU A 45 0.25 -9.18 11.20
N GLU A 46 1.08 -8.62 12.08
CA GLU A 46 1.11 -8.99 13.51
C GLU A 46 -0.24 -8.77 14.21
N ASN A 47 -1.03 -7.79 13.77
CA ASN A 47 -2.38 -7.55 14.28
C ASN A 47 -3.34 -8.74 14.08
N PHE A 48 -3.04 -9.61 13.11
CA PHE A 48 -3.82 -10.80 12.76
C PHE A 48 -3.18 -12.09 13.29
N GLN A 49 -2.02 -12.01 13.94
CA GLN A 49 -1.33 -13.17 14.46
C GLN A 49 -2.11 -13.79 15.63
N TRP A 50 -2.26 -15.12 15.63
CA TRP A 50 -2.88 -15.90 16.72
C TRP A 50 -4.38 -15.68 16.96
N LYS A 51 -5.07 -14.91 16.10
CA LYS A 51 -6.50 -14.61 16.21
C LYS A 51 -7.17 -14.78 14.85
N ASP A 52 -8.49 -14.96 14.85
CA ASP A 52 -9.28 -14.87 13.63
C ASP A 52 -9.44 -13.40 13.20
N SER A 53 -9.80 -13.20 11.92
CA SER A 53 -9.90 -11.86 11.33
C SER A 53 -10.94 -10.96 12.02
N GLU A 54 -12.06 -11.50 12.48
CA GLU A 54 -13.14 -10.69 13.08
C GLU A 54 -12.70 -10.17 14.45
N THR A 55 -12.09 -11.04 15.26
CA THR A 55 -11.53 -10.67 16.57
C THR A 55 -10.41 -9.65 16.42
N SER A 56 -9.47 -9.86 15.49
CA SER A 56 -8.38 -8.91 15.24
C SER A 56 -8.87 -7.52 14.84
N ILE A 57 -9.82 -7.43 13.91
CA ILE A 57 -10.38 -6.14 13.48
C ILE A 57 -11.06 -5.44 14.66
N LYS A 58 -11.82 -6.18 15.48
CA LYS A 58 -12.53 -5.59 16.62
C LYS A 58 -11.60 -5.07 17.70
N GLU A 59 -10.56 -5.82 18.03
CA GLU A 59 -9.67 -5.49 19.17
C GLU A 59 -8.53 -4.54 18.78
N ASN A 60 -8.02 -4.64 17.56
CA ASN A 60 -6.83 -3.92 17.10
C ASN A 60 -7.13 -2.90 15.98
N GLN A 61 -8.39 -2.50 15.78
CA GLN A 61 -8.83 -1.64 14.66
C GLN A 61 -7.91 -0.43 14.43
N LYS A 62 -7.60 0.28 15.52
CA LYS A 62 -6.78 1.49 15.46
C LYS A 62 -5.39 1.17 14.92
N ASN A 63 -4.73 0.15 15.47
CA ASN A 63 -3.38 -0.22 15.06
C ASN A 63 -3.36 -0.70 13.62
N ILE A 64 -4.34 -1.52 13.21
CA ILE A 64 -4.51 -1.93 11.80
C ILE A 64 -4.59 -0.73 10.86
N HIS A 65 -5.32 0.33 11.23
CA HIS A 65 -5.39 1.55 10.43
C HIS A 65 -4.07 2.32 10.37
N GLU A 66 -3.33 2.36 11.49
CA GLU A 66 -2.01 3.00 11.57
C GLU A 66 -1.01 2.25 10.68
N GLU A 67 -0.85 0.94 10.84
CA GLU A 67 0.11 0.15 10.04
C GLU A 67 -0.24 0.13 8.54
N LEU A 68 -1.53 0.07 8.21
CA LEU A 68 -1.95 0.18 6.81
C LEU A 68 -1.61 1.55 6.22
N ALA A 69 -1.76 2.61 7.01
CA ALA A 69 -1.36 3.94 6.57
C ALA A 69 0.15 4.02 6.36
N ASP A 70 0.96 3.41 7.24
CA ASP A 70 2.42 3.43 7.12
C ASP A 70 2.90 2.65 5.89
N VAL A 71 2.33 1.48 5.59
CA VAL A 71 2.56 0.76 4.32
C VAL A 71 2.31 1.66 3.10
N VAL A 72 1.20 2.41 3.12
CA VAL A 72 0.85 3.32 2.03
C VAL A 72 1.81 4.51 1.98
N ILE A 73 2.18 5.11 3.11
CA ILE A 73 3.10 6.25 3.18
C ILE A 73 4.45 5.89 2.57
N TYR A 74 5.04 4.74 2.93
CA TYR A 74 6.30 4.31 2.32
C TYR A 74 6.14 3.98 0.83
N SER A 75 5.00 3.44 0.41
CA SER A 75 4.69 3.23 -1.02
C SER A 75 4.66 4.56 -1.81
N LEU A 76 4.04 5.60 -1.24
CA LEU A 76 3.98 6.95 -1.83
C LEU A 76 5.37 7.60 -1.92
N MET A 77 6.18 7.50 -0.87
CA MET A 77 7.56 8.00 -0.91
C MET A 77 8.44 7.20 -1.88
N LEU A 78 8.19 5.89 -2.00
CA LEU A 78 8.93 5.04 -2.94
C LEU A 78 8.59 5.38 -4.39
N SER A 79 7.33 5.70 -4.71
CA SER A 79 6.97 6.13 -6.07
C SER A 79 7.65 7.44 -6.46
N ASP A 80 7.76 8.40 -5.54
CA ASP A 80 8.55 9.64 -5.73
C ASP A 80 10.02 9.32 -6.01
N MET A 81 10.63 8.47 -5.18
CA MET A 81 12.06 8.13 -5.34
C MET A 81 12.39 7.30 -6.58
N LEU A 82 11.40 6.61 -7.16
CA LEU A 82 11.52 5.87 -8.41
C LEU A 82 11.12 6.69 -9.64
N ASP A 83 10.66 7.94 -9.46
CA ASP A 83 10.17 8.81 -10.53
C ASP A 83 9.05 8.15 -11.37
N VAL A 84 8.05 7.60 -10.68
CA VAL A 84 6.88 6.95 -11.31
C VAL A 84 5.57 7.55 -10.82
N ASP A 85 4.60 7.71 -11.72
CA ASP A 85 3.23 8.05 -11.34
C ASP A 85 2.54 6.81 -10.76
N LEU A 86 2.14 6.90 -9.48
CA LEU A 86 1.54 5.77 -8.78
C LEU A 86 0.18 5.35 -9.37
N ASN A 87 -0.62 6.30 -9.90
CA ASN A 87 -1.90 5.95 -10.54
C ASN A 87 -1.64 5.14 -11.80
N ASP A 88 -0.72 5.60 -12.65
CA ASP A 88 -0.42 4.94 -13.92
C ASP A 88 0.03 3.50 -13.70
N ILE A 89 1.00 3.26 -12.80
CA ILE A 89 1.51 1.91 -12.56
C ILE A 89 0.46 0.98 -11.91
N VAL A 90 -0.44 1.52 -11.09
CA VAL A 90 -1.53 0.74 -10.47
C VAL A 90 -2.59 0.39 -11.52
N LEU A 91 -3.02 1.34 -12.34
CA LEU A 91 -4.00 1.11 -13.41
C LEU A 91 -3.47 0.08 -14.43
N ASP A 92 -2.23 0.23 -14.87
CA ASP A 92 -1.54 -0.73 -15.74
C ASP A 92 -1.53 -2.14 -15.13
N LYS A 93 -1.27 -2.23 -13.82
CA LYS A 93 -1.23 -3.52 -13.12
C LYS A 93 -2.62 -4.14 -13.01
N LEU A 94 -3.66 -3.35 -12.76
CA LEU A 94 -5.04 -3.79 -12.72
C LEU A 94 -5.50 -4.34 -14.08
N GLU A 95 -5.16 -3.67 -15.19
CA GLU A 95 -5.46 -4.18 -16.53
C GLU A 95 -4.78 -5.53 -16.80
N LYS A 96 -3.50 -5.65 -16.43
CA LYS A 96 -2.75 -6.91 -16.55
C LYS A 96 -3.37 -8.00 -15.68
N ASN A 97 -3.85 -7.67 -14.48
CA ASN A 97 -4.52 -8.62 -13.59
C ASN A 97 -5.89 -9.04 -14.15
N ALA A 98 -6.68 -8.13 -14.71
CA ALA A 98 -7.96 -8.45 -15.34
C ALA A 98 -7.81 -9.43 -16.51
N LYS A 99 -6.73 -9.31 -17.29
CA LYS A 99 -6.38 -10.27 -18.35
C LYS A 99 -6.00 -11.65 -17.79
N LYS A 100 -5.33 -11.70 -16.64
CA LYS A 100 -4.96 -12.95 -15.95
C LYS A 100 -6.14 -13.62 -15.25
N TYR A 101 -7.09 -12.84 -14.75
CA TYR A 101 -8.26 -13.30 -14.02
C TYR A 101 -9.56 -12.82 -14.69
N PRO A 102 -9.93 -13.36 -15.87
CA PRO A 102 -11.19 -13.03 -16.52
C PRO A 102 -12.40 -13.32 -15.62
N VAL A 103 -13.40 -12.45 -15.64
CA VAL A 103 -14.57 -12.54 -14.74
C VAL A 103 -15.31 -13.88 -14.88
N ASP A 104 -15.46 -14.37 -16.11
CA ASP A 104 -16.13 -15.64 -16.43
C ASP A 104 -15.44 -16.87 -15.84
N LYS A 105 -14.14 -16.78 -15.55
CA LYS A 105 -13.33 -17.88 -14.99
C LYS A 105 -13.03 -17.71 -13.50
N ALA A 106 -12.80 -16.47 -13.06
CA ALA A 106 -12.29 -16.16 -11.73
C ALA A 106 -13.39 -15.79 -10.72
N LYS A 107 -14.61 -15.46 -11.15
CA LYS A 107 -15.67 -15.04 -10.23
C LYS A 107 -16.04 -16.17 -9.25
N GLY A 108 -15.87 -15.91 -7.95
CA GLY A 108 -16.09 -16.90 -6.89
C GLY A 108 -15.02 -18.00 -6.81
N ASN A 109 -13.93 -17.88 -7.55
CA ASN A 109 -12.87 -18.86 -7.62
C ASN A 109 -11.53 -18.23 -7.19
N TRP A 110 -10.98 -18.70 -6.08
CA TRP A 110 -9.74 -18.19 -5.50
C TRP A 110 -8.48 -18.85 -6.10
N LYS A 111 -8.65 -19.80 -7.02
CA LYS A 111 -7.53 -20.46 -7.68
C LYS A 111 -6.68 -19.45 -8.45
N LYS A 112 -5.38 -19.71 -8.46
CA LYS A 112 -4.42 -18.92 -9.25
C LYS A 112 -4.79 -19.04 -10.72
N TYR A 113 -4.48 -18.03 -11.53
CA TYR A 113 -4.79 -18.04 -12.97
C TYR A 113 -4.23 -19.25 -13.75
N THR A 114 -3.23 -19.94 -13.20
CA THR A 114 -2.68 -21.18 -13.73
C THR A 114 -3.62 -22.38 -13.58
N ASP A 115 -4.60 -22.27 -12.68
CA ASP A 115 -5.50 -23.33 -12.23
C ASP A 115 -7.00 -22.94 -12.41
N LEU A 116 -7.27 -21.85 -13.15
CA LEU A 116 -8.62 -21.37 -13.48
C LEU A 116 -9.26 -22.12 -14.66
#